data_AF-G3LMC3-F1
#
_entry.id   AF-G3LMC3-F1
#
_cell.length_a   1.000
_cell.length_b   1.000
_cell.length_c   1.000
_cell.angle_alpha   90.00
_cell.angle_beta   90.00
_cell.angle_gamma   90.00
#
_symmetry.space_group_name_H-M   'P 1'
#
loop_
_entity.id
_entity.type
_entity.pdbx_description
1 polymer ?
#
loop_
_entity_poly.entity_id
_entity_poly.type
_entity_poly.pdbx_seq_one_letter_code
_entity_poly.pdbx_strand_id
1 'polypeptide(L)'
;GLWYHGRYSFKESMLAALLQKVRYLPAYGQNIVEYTELVSLLLGKAPENNSKQATNELVDRCLNTDVIRCFFETLHSQNELIANHPNSRIYSTLGNLVEFDGYYLESEPCVACSSPDVPYSKMKLESLKSETKFTDNRIIVKCTGSYTIQSVTMNVHDARKSKSVKVLNLYYNNRPVSDLSELKN
;
A
#
# COMPACT_ATOMS: atom_id res chain seq x y z
N GLY A 1 16.24 21.98 -14.42
CA GLY A 1 17.15 22.08 -15.58
C GLY A 1 16.41 22.07 -16.91
N LEU A 2 15.82 20.94 -17.32
CA LEU A 2 15.23 20.82 -18.67
C LEU A 2 13.95 21.63 -18.92
N TRP A 3 13.02 21.69 -17.96
CA TRP A 3 11.75 22.43 -18.18
C TRP A 3 11.95 23.94 -18.29
N TYR A 4 12.88 24.52 -17.54
CA TYR A 4 13.12 25.97 -17.60
C TYR A 4 13.89 26.38 -18.86
N HIS A 5 14.82 25.54 -19.34
CA HIS A 5 15.69 25.86 -20.47
C HIS A 5 15.30 25.15 -21.80
N GLY A 6 14.25 24.34 -21.79
CA GLY A 6 13.77 23.63 -22.97
C GLY A 6 13.16 24.55 -24.02
N ARG A 7 13.25 24.14 -25.30
CA ARG A 7 12.57 24.83 -26.41
C ARG A 7 11.05 24.73 -26.27
N TYR A 8 10.32 25.70 -26.79
CA TYR A 8 8.85 25.74 -26.76
C TYR A 8 8.21 24.46 -27.33
N SER A 9 8.66 24.01 -28.50
CA SER A 9 8.15 22.79 -29.13
C SER A 9 8.37 21.52 -28.31
N PHE A 10 9.47 21.46 -27.54
CA PHE A 10 9.73 20.35 -26.62
C PHE A 10 8.75 20.36 -25.44
N LYS A 11 8.51 21.53 -24.84
CA LYS A 11 7.55 21.70 -23.73
C LYS A 11 6.14 21.33 -24.16
N GLU A 12 5.73 21.76 -25.35
CA GLU A 12 4.42 21.46 -25.95
C GLU A 12 4.27 19.96 -26.18
N SER A 13 5.26 19.31 -26.79
CA SER A 13 5.25 17.86 -27.04
C SER A 13 5.22 17.05 -25.75
N MET A 14 5.99 17.47 -24.75
CA MET A 14 6.05 16.83 -23.43
C MET A 14 4.71 16.97 -22.69
N LEU A 15 4.13 18.18 -22.63
CA LEU A 15 2.87 18.41 -21.96
C LEU A 15 1.72 17.67 -22.66
N ALA A 16 1.67 17.71 -24.00
CA ALA A 16 0.69 16.96 -24.76
C ALA A 16 0.82 15.44 -24.51
N ALA A 17 2.03 14.90 -24.51
CA ALA A 17 2.27 13.48 -24.24
C ALA A 17 1.80 13.09 -22.83
N LEU A 18 2.07 13.93 -21.82
CA LEU A 18 1.62 13.71 -20.44
C LEU A 18 0.10 13.77 -20.34
N LEU A 19 -0.56 14.77 -20.92
CA LEU A 19 -2.02 14.88 -20.88
C LEU A 19 -2.72 13.71 -21.59
N GLN A 20 -2.11 13.11 -22.61
CA GLN A 20 -2.67 11.92 -23.26
C GLN A 20 -2.59 10.64 -22.40
N LYS A 21 -1.75 10.63 -21.36
CA LYS A 21 -1.60 9.50 -20.43
C LYS A 21 -2.77 9.34 -19.46
N VAL A 22 -3.61 10.36 -19.32
CA VAL A 22 -4.83 10.37 -18.47
C VAL A 22 -5.73 9.16 -18.71
N ARG A 23 -5.86 8.72 -19.97
CA ARG A 23 -6.68 7.55 -20.33
C ARG A 23 -6.24 6.24 -19.66
N TYR A 24 -5.01 6.19 -19.14
CA TYR A 24 -4.42 5.04 -18.47
C TYR A 24 -4.29 5.24 -16.96
N LEU A 25 -4.88 6.30 -16.38
CA LEU A 25 -4.87 6.56 -14.93
C LEU A 25 -5.15 5.32 -14.07
N PRO A 26 -6.14 4.45 -14.39
CA PRO A 26 -6.44 3.29 -13.56
C PRO A 26 -5.29 2.26 -13.52
N ALA A 27 -4.47 2.19 -14.57
CA ALA A 27 -3.36 1.26 -14.65
C ALA A 27 -2.10 1.75 -13.90
N TYR A 28 -2.11 2.95 -13.33
CA TYR A 28 -0.93 3.54 -12.69
C TYR A 28 -0.74 3.12 -11.24
N GLY A 29 -1.78 2.59 -10.59
CA GLY A 29 -1.72 2.20 -9.19
C GLY A 29 -1.17 3.35 -8.34
N GLN A 30 -0.14 3.08 -7.53
CA GLN A 30 0.49 4.09 -6.67
C GLN A 30 1.19 5.22 -7.45
N ASN A 31 1.68 4.95 -8.67
CA ASN A 31 2.36 5.96 -9.50
C ASN A 31 1.46 7.12 -9.93
N ILE A 32 0.14 7.02 -9.67
CA ILE A 32 -0.82 8.09 -9.93
C ILE A 32 -0.51 9.35 -9.10
N VAL A 33 0.12 9.19 -7.92
CA VAL A 33 0.47 10.32 -7.04
C VAL A 33 1.55 11.16 -7.71
N GLU A 34 2.66 10.55 -8.10
CA GLU A 34 3.78 11.22 -8.76
C GLU A 34 3.36 11.79 -10.12
N TYR A 35 2.50 11.07 -10.86
CA TYR A 35 1.91 11.59 -12.09
C TYR A 35 1.07 12.84 -11.85
N THR A 36 0.20 12.81 -10.84
CA THR A 36 -0.68 13.94 -10.51
C THR A 36 0.10 15.15 -10.01
N GLU A 37 1.13 14.92 -9.19
CA GLU A 37 2.06 15.97 -8.75
C GLU A 37 2.81 16.58 -9.93
N LEU A 38 3.33 15.75 -10.84
CA LEU A 38 4.02 16.22 -12.04
C LEU A 38 3.11 17.07 -12.92
N VAL A 39 1.90 16.58 -13.22
CA VAL A 39 0.92 17.32 -14.02
C VAL A 39 0.52 18.62 -13.31
N SER A 40 0.29 18.58 -12.00
CA SER A 40 -0.03 19.78 -11.21
C SER A 40 1.10 20.80 -11.19
N LEU A 41 2.36 20.35 -11.15
CA LEU A 41 3.53 21.23 -11.27
C LEU A 41 3.63 21.88 -12.65
N LEU A 42 3.28 21.16 -13.71
CA LEU A 42 3.36 21.65 -15.09
C LEU A 42 2.19 22.54 -15.47
N LEU A 43 1.01 22.32 -14.88
CA LEU A 43 -0.19 23.15 -15.05
C LEU A 43 -0.27 24.30 -14.02
N GLY A 44 0.48 24.20 -12.92
CA GLY A 44 0.44 25.13 -11.80
C GLY A 44 1.09 26.47 -12.08
N LYS A 45 0.77 27.46 -11.24
CA LYS A 45 1.26 28.84 -11.37
C LYS A 45 2.77 28.91 -11.14
N ALA A 46 3.53 29.18 -12.20
CA ALA A 46 4.92 29.60 -12.10
C ALA A 46 5.04 30.91 -11.27
N PRO A 47 6.13 31.11 -10.51
CA PRO A 47 6.36 32.34 -9.76
C PRO A 47 6.32 33.57 -10.71
N GLU A 48 5.68 34.64 -10.23
CA GLU A 48 5.49 35.97 -10.84
C GLU A 48 6.72 36.44 -11.65
N ASN A 49 6.73 36.22 -12.97
CA ASN A 49 7.69 36.81 -13.91
C ASN A 49 7.17 36.74 -15.36
N ASN A 50 7.79 37.48 -16.28
CA ASN A 50 7.46 37.58 -17.73
C ASN A 50 7.33 36.23 -18.47
N SER A 51 7.75 35.12 -17.86
CA SER A 51 7.54 33.76 -18.36
C SER A 51 6.09 33.27 -18.27
N LYS A 52 5.23 33.89 -17.46
CA LYS A 52 3.84 33.46 -17.23
C LYS A 52 3.01 33.40 -18.51
N GLN A 53 3.12 34.40 -19.37
CA GLN A 53 2.28 34.51 -20.57
C GLN A 53 2.59 33.37 -21.57
N ALA A 54 3.87 33.06 -21.79
CA ALA A 54 4.28 31.97 -22.67
C ALA A 54 3.91 30.57 -22.12
N THR A 55 3.92 30.37 -20.80
CA THR A 55 3.41 29.13 -20.19
C THR A 55 1.89 29.01 -20.27
N ASN A 56 1.15 30.11 -20.03
CA ASN A 56 -0.32 30.08 -20.12
C ASN A 56 -0.77 29.78 -21.56
N GLU A 57 -0.15 30.40 -22.56
CA GLU A 57 -0.44 30.10 -23.98
C GLU A 57 -0.11 28.64 -24.36
N LEU A 58 0.96 28.08 -23.79
CA LEU A 58 1.33 26.68 -23.99
C LEU A 58 0.32 25.72 -23.32
N VAL A 59 -0.12 26.06 -22.11
CA VAL A 59 -1.16 25.30 -21.39
C VAL A 59 -2.48 25.37 -22.14
N ASP A 60 -2.94 26.55 -22.57
CA ASP A 60 -4.18 26.73 -23.31
C ASP A 60 -4.20 25.91 -24.62
N ARG A 61 -3.04 25.81 -25.28
CA ARG A 61 -2.92 25.00 -26.51
C ARG A 61 -2.96 23.50 -26.23
N CYS A 62 -2.32 23.03 -25.15
CA CYS A 62 -2.23 21.61 -24.82
C CYS A 62 -3.50 21.10 -24.12
N LEU A 63 -4.12 21.92 -23.27
CA LEU A 63 -5.32 21.61 -22.50
C LEU A 63 -6.60 21.97 -23.28
N ASN A 64 -6.67 21.49 -24.52
CA ASN A 64 -7.83 21.73 -25.38
C ASN A 64 -9.07 20.94 -24.91
N THR A 65 -10.22 21.25 -25.54
CA THR A 65 -11.51 20.64 -25.21
C THR A 65 -11.50 19.10 -25.29
N ASP A 66 -10.72 18.51 -26.21
CA ASP A 66 -10.64 17.06 -26.35
C ASP A 66 -9.93 16.41 -25.16
N VAL A 67 -8.86 17.04 -24.67
CA VAL A 67 -8.15 16.59 -23.48
C VAL A 67 -9.06 16.70 -22.26
N ILE A 68 -9.74 17.84 -22.07
CA ILE A 68 -10.66 18.04 -20.94
C ILE A 68 -11.79 17.00 -20.96
N ARG A 69 -12.37 16.74 -22.14
CA ARG A 69 -13.36 15.69 -22.33
C ARG A 69 -12.80 14.31 -21.96
N CYS A 70 -11.59 13.99 -22.38
CA CYS A 70 -10.92 12.73 -22.03
C CYS A 70 -10.77 12.56 -20.51
N PHE A 71 -10.42 13.64 -19.78
CA PHE A 71 -10.39 13.62 -18.31
C PHE A 71 -11.77 13.27 -17.75
N PHE A 72 -12.79 14.00 -18.19
CA PHE A 72 -14.16 13.81 -17.69
C PHE A 72 -14.67 12.38 -17.95
N GLU A 73 -14.54 11.89 -19.18
CA GLU A 73 -14.97 10.55 -19.58
C GLU A 73 -14.22 9.45 -18.80
N THR A 74 -12.91 9.62 -18.61
CA THR A 74 -12.10 8.66 -17.84
C THR A 74 -12.55 8.63 -16.39
N LEU A 75 -12.67 9.79 -15.74
CA LEU A 75 -13.09 9.89 -14.34
C LEU A 75 -14.53 9.38 -14.14
N HIS A 76 -15.44 9.72 -15.05
CA HIS A 76 -16.82 9.26 -15.01
C HIS A 76 -16.90 7.74 -15.14
N SER A 77 -16.19 7.15 -16.12
CA SER A 77 -16.11 5.70 -16.29
C SER A 77 -15.57 4.98 -15.04
N GLN A 78 -14.51 5.52 -14.42
CA GLN A 78 -13.99 4.96 -13.18
C GLN A 78 -14.98 5.08 -12.01
N ASN A 79 -15.66 6.21 -11.88
CA ASN A 79 -16.65 6.40 -10.83
C ASN A 79 -17.84 5.44 -10.98
N GLU A 80 -18.31 5.20 -12.20
CA GLU A 80 -19.36 4.21 -12.49
C GLU A 80 -18.93 2.79 -12.14
N LEU A 81 -17.68 2.41 -12.43
CA LEU A 81 -17.13 1.09 -12.05
C LEU A 81 -17.09 0.91 -10.53
N ILE A 82 -16.68 1.93 -9.79
CA ILE A 82 -16.63 1.91 -8.32
C ILE A 82 -18.05 1.83 -7.74
N ALA A 83 -18.96 2.66 -8.24
CA ALA A 83 -20.35 2.71 -7.77
C ALA A 83 -21.07 1.37 -7.96
N ASN A 84 -20.79 0.68 -9.07
CA ASN A 84 -21.41 -0.60 -9.42
C ASN A 84 -20.56 -1.83 -9.04
N HIS A 85 -19.49 -1.66 -8.25
CA HIS A 85 -18.60 -2.77 -7.91
C HIS A 85 -19.36 -3.87 -7.12
N PRO A 86 -19.28 -5.15 -7.51
CA PRO A 86 -20.06 -6.24 -6.91
C PRO A 86 -19.93 -6.35 -5.38
N ASN A 87 -18.74 -6.01 -4.87
CA ASN A 87 -18.44 -6.09 -3.44
C ASN A 87 -18.57 -4.75 -2.70
N SER A 88 -19.00 -3.66 -3.34
CA SER A 88 -19.05 -2.32 -2.71
C SER A 88 -19.82 -2.33 -1.38
N ARG A 89 -20.98 -3.01 -1.37
CA ARG A 89 -21.83 -3.16 -0.18
C ARG A 89 -21.16 -3.89 0.97
N ILE A 90 -20.31 -4.88 0.66
CA ILE A 90 -19.56 -5.64 1.67
C ILE A 90 -18.54 -4.71 2.34
N TYR A 91 -17.79 -3.93 1.56
CA TYR A 91 -16.80 -2.99 2.11
C TYR A 91 -17.44 -1.86 2.92
N SER A 92 -18.56 -1.28 2.46
CA SER A 92 -19.27 -0.27 3.25
C SER A 92 -19.78 -0.81 4.59
N THR A 93 -20.15 -2.10 4.62
CA THR A 93 -20.60 -2.74 5.87
C THR A 93 -19.42 -3.02 6.80
N LEU A 94 -18.33 -3.59 6.26
CA LEU A 94 -17.14 -3.91 7.04
C LEU A 94 -16.39 -2.67 7.52
N GLY A 95 -16.46 -1.54 6.80
CA GLY A 95 -15.78 -0.29 7.18
C GLY A 95 -16.20 0.28 8.54
N ASN A 96 -17.34 -0.17 9.06
CA ASN A 96 -17.79 0.15 10.42
C ASN A 96 -17.12 -0.72 11.50
N LEU A 97 -16.42 -1.79 11.10
CA LEU A 97 -15.83 -2.79 11.98
C LEU A 97 -14.30 -2.80 11.93
N VAL A 98 -13.72 -2.41 10.80
CA VAL A 98 -12.27 -2.38 10.55
C VAL A 98 -11.93 -1.19 9.66
N GLU A 99 -10.82 -0.51 9.94
CA GLU A 99 -10.28 0.53 9.06
C GLU A 99 -9.73 -0.11 7.77
N PHE A 100 -10.31 0.24 6.63
CA PHE A 100 -9.83 -0.18 5.31
C PHE A 100 -8.90 0.90 4.75
N ASP A 101 -7.59 0.65 4.78
CA ASP A 101 -6.62 1.42 4.01
C ASP A 101 -6.31 0.68 2.70
N GLY A 102 -6.87 1.13 1.57
CA GLY A 102 -6.42 0.68 0.24
C GLY A 102 -7.48 0.32 -0.81
N TYR A 103 -6.99 -0.32 -1.88
CA TYR A 103 -7.69 -0.63 -3.13
C TYR A 103 -8.41 -1.98 -3.05
N TYR A 104 -9.53 -2.05 -2.32
CA TYR A 104 -10.26 -3.30 -2.12
C TYR A 104 -11.28 -3.63 -3.22
N LEU A 105 -11.28 -2.93 -4.35
CA LEU A 105 -12.23 -3.15 -5.45
C LEU A 105 -11.71 -4.13 -6.51
N GLU A 106 -10.83 -5.07 -6.14
CA GLU A 106 -10.34 -6.07 -7.08
C GLU A 106 -10.89 -7.46 -6.77
N SER A 107 -11.40 -8.11 -7.82
CA SER A 107 -11.79 -9.53 -7.80
C SER A 107 -10.59 -10.46 -7.98
N GLU A 108 -9.42 -9.91 -8.33
CA GLU A 108 -8.15 -10.62 -8.36
C GLU A 108 -7.14 -9.93 -7.43
N PRO A 109 -6.41 -10.67 -6.60
CA PRO A 109 -5.42 -10.07 -5.71
C PRO A 109 -4.28 -9.48 -6.56
N CYS A 110 -4.18 -8.16 -6.57
CA CYS A 110 -3.01 -7.42 -7.05
C CYS A 110 -1.73 -8.06 -6.47
N VAL A 111 -0.91 -8.70 -7.31
CA VAL A 111 0.33 -9.38 -6.92
C VAL A 111 1.33 -8.45 -6.21
N ALA A 112 1.30 -7.16 -6.54
CA ALA A 112 2.11 -6.12 -5.88
C ALA A 112 1.54 -5.70 -4.50
N CYS A 113 0.23 -5.79 -4.31
CA CYS A 113 -0.48 -5.41 -3.09
C CYS A 113 -0.57 -6.58 -2.10
N SER A 114 -0.49 -7.82 -2.59
CA SER A 114 -0.29 -9.03 -1.80
C SER A 114 1.17 -9.26 -1.39
N SER A 115 2.10 -8.45 -1.91
CA SER A 115 3.48 -8.36 -1.44
C SER A 115 3.74 -6.97 -0.87
N PRO A 116 3.16 -6.62 0.29
CA PRO A 116 3.74 -5.54 1.06
C PRO A 116 5.18 -5.97 1.37
N ASP A 117 6.16 -5.39 0.67
CA ASP A 117 7.58 -5.38 1.06
C ASP A 117 7.73 -4.57 2.36
N VAL A 118 6.89 -4.83 3.36
CA VAL A 118 7.03 -4.30 4.69
C VAL A 118 8.16 -5.11 5.31
N PRO A 119 9.32 -4.50 5.58
CA PRO A 119 10.43 -5.20 6.18
C PRO A 119 9.98 -5.78 7.52
N TYR A 120 10.29 -7.06 7.76
CA TYR A 120 10.01 -7.70 9.03
C TYR A 120 10.68 -6.91 10.17
N SER A 121 9.87 -6.46 11.13
CA SER A 121 10.39 -5.76 12.30
C SER A 121 10.79 -6.75 13.39
N LYS A 122 11.92 -6.47 14.05
CA LYS A 122 12.34 -7.25 15.22
C LYS A 122 11.47 -6.85 16.41
N MET A 123 10.67 -7.79 16.90
CA MET A 123 9.83 -7.58 18.07
C MET A 123 10.17 -8.59 19.17
N LYS A 124 10.02 -8.17 20.44
CA LYS A 124 10.18 -9.08 21.59
C LYS A 124 8.90 -9.91 21.71
N LEU A 125 9.01 -11.19 22.03
CA LEU A 125 7.84 -12.05 22.25
C LEU A 125 6.88 -11.48 23.31
N GLU A 126 7.43 -10.77 24.29
CA GLU A 126 6.68 -10.05 25.33
C GLU A 126 5.68 -9.03 24.80
N SER A 127 5.96 -8.39 23.66
CA SER A 127 5.04 -7.39 23.06
C SER A 127 3.96 -8.03 22.20
N LEU A 128 4.11 -9.30 21.82
CA LEU A 128 3.17 -10.04 20.97
C LEU A 128 2.26 -10.96 21.78
N LYS A 129 2.62 -11.28 23.02
CA LYS A 129 1.89 -12.26 23.83
C LYS A 129 0.68 -11.64 24.51
N SER A 130 -0.44 -12.37 24.50
CA SER A 130 -1.58 -12.13 25.39
C SER A 130 -1.47 -13.00 26.64
N GLU A 131 -1.01 -14.23 26.50
CA GLU A 131 -0.94 -15.21 27.57
C GLU A 131 0.24 -16.16 27.39
N THR A 132 0.81 -16.66 28.48
CA THR A 132 1.91 -17.63 28.43
C THR A 132 1.78 -18.66 29.54
N LYS A 133 2.03 -19.92 29.19
CA LYS A 133 2.07 -21.05 30.11
C LYS A 133 3.41 -21.76 30.02
N PHE A 134 4.06 -21.87 31.17
CA PHE A 134 5.29 -22.63 31.35
C PHE A 134 4.97 -24.02 31.88
N THR A 135 5.69 -25.01 31.37
CA THR A 135 5.69 -26.39 31.88
C THR A 135 7.12 -26.89 31.96
N ASP A 136 7.32 -28.11 32.43
CA ASP A 136 8.66 -28.66 32.63
C ASP A 136 9.50 -28.81 31.35
N ASN A 137 8.85 -28.96 30.19
CA ASN A 137 9.52 -29.22 28.91
C ASN A 137 9.02 -28.38 27.72
N ARG A 138 8.04 -27.50 27.90
CA ARG A 138 7.51 -26.63 26.85
C ARG A 138 7.04 -25.28 27.39
N ILE A 139 7.09 -24.28 26.52
CA ILE A 139 6.55 -22.95 26.73
C ILE A 139 5.46 -22.75 25.68
N ILE A 140 4.25 -22.44 26.11
CA ILE A 140 3.10 -22.19 25.22
C ILE A 140 2.77 -20.71 25.29
N VAL A 141 2.70 -20.03 24.14
CA VAL A 141 2.41 -18.60 24.04
C VAL A 141 1.22 -18.39 23.13
N LYS A 142 0.22 -17.65 23.63
CA LYS A 142 -0.88 -17.13 22.81
C LYS A 142 -0.55 -15.69 22.44
N CYS A 143 -0.64 -15.41 21.15
CA CYS A 143 -0.39 -14.09 20.60
C CYS A 143 -1.67 -13.23 20.66
N THR A 144 -1.53 -11.91 20.77
CA THR A 144 -2.65 -10.95 20.74
C THR A 144 -3.34 -10.91 19.37
N GLY A 145 -2.64 -11.34 18.32
CA GLY A 145 -3.17 -11.46 16.97
C GLY A 145 -2.40 -12.47 16.13
N SER A 146 -2.75 -12.54 14.85
CA SER A 146 -2.02 -13.34 13.86
C SER A 146 -0.78 -12.58 13.38
N TYR A 147 0.34 -13.29 13.27
CA TYR A 147 1.62 -12.72 12.85
C TYR A 147 2.27 -13.58 11.77
N THR A 148 2.88 -12.92 10.78
CA THR A 148 3.79 -13.57 9.83
C THR A 148 5.19 -13.55 10.42
N ILE A 149 5.82 -14.72 10.59
CA ILE A 149 7.11 -14.87 11.25
C ILE A 149 8.17 -15.30 10.23
N GLN A 150 9.17 -14.44 9.99
CA GLN A 150 10.30 -14.77 9.12
C GLN A 150 11.41 -15.54 9.85
N SER A 151 11.72 -15.11 11.08
CA SER A 151 12.80 -15.71 11.87
C SER A 151 12.51 -15.59 13.36
N VAL A 152 13.05 -16.54 14.14
CA VAL A 152 12.96 -16.55 15.59
C VAL A 152 14.38 -16.63 16.14
N THR A 153 14.76 -15.64 16.94
CA THR A 153 16.03 -15.64 17.67
C THR A 153 15.74 -15.96 19.13
N MET A 154 16.34 -17.03 19.64
CA MET A 154 16.18 -17.46 21.03
C MET A 154 17.55 -17.61 21.70
N ASN A 155 17.70 -17.00 22.88
CA ASN A 155 18.86 -17.19 23.73
C ASN A 155 18.56 -18.34 24.69
N VAL A 156 19.27 -19.46 24.54
CA VAL A 156 19.12 -20.63 25.41
C VAL A 156 20.13 -20.53 26.54
N HIS A 157 19.64 -20.49 27.78
CA HIS A 157 20.46 -20.53 28.98
C HIS A 157 20.13 -21.78 29.79
N ASP A 158 21.15 -22.52 30.22
CA ASP A 158 20.95 -23.67 31.10
C ASP A 158 20.58 -23.19 32.51
N ALA A 159 19.32 -23.41 32.89
CA ALA A 159 18.84 -23.03 34.22
C ALA A 159 19.50 -23.83 35.36
N ARG A 160 20.03 -25.04 35.08
CA ARG A 160 20.74 -25.89 36.04
C ARG A 160 21.92 -26.60 35.39
N LYS A 161 23.09 -26.59 36.06
CA LYS A 161 24.32 -27.30 35.61
C LYS A 161 24.14 -28.80 35.32
N SER A 162 23.08 -29.44 35.85
CA SER A 162 22.82 -30.87 35.71
C SER A 162 21.84 -31.25 34.59
N LYS A 163 21.24 -30.29 33.88
CA LYS A 163 20.30 -30.55 32.78
C LYS A 163 20.53 -29.54 31.65
N SER A 164 21.04 -30.03 30.52
CA SER A 164 21.26 -29.25 29.30
C SER A 164 20.11 -29.40 28.31
N VAL A 165 19.81 -28.34 27.55
CA VAL A 165 18.86 -28.41 26.43
C VAL A 165 19.51 -29.15 25.26
N LYS A 166 18.98 -30.33 24.88
CA LYS A 166 19.50 -31.11 23.74
C LYS A 166 18.86 -30.73 22.42
N VAL A 167 17.55 -30.52 22.42
CA VAL A 167 16.74 -30.27 21.22
C VAL A 167 15.66 -29.25 21.59
N LEU A 168 15.42 -28.29 20.70
CA LEU A 168 14.35 -27.32 20.81
C LEU A 168 13.45 -27.46 19.58
N ASN A 169 12.18 -27.80 19.82
CA ASN A 169 11.18 -27.91 18.77
C ASN A 169 10.25 -26.71 18.83
N LEU A 170 10.12 -26.00 17.72
CA LEU A 170 9.19 -24.88 17.57
C LEU A 170 7.96 -25.34 16.79
N TYR A 171 6.79 -25.25 17.42
CA TYR A 171 5.50 -25.56 16.82
C TYR A 171 4.67 -24.28 16.70
N TYR A 172 3.85 -24.18 15.66
CA TYR A 172 2.94 -23.07 15.45
C TYR A 172 1.54 -23.58 15.10
N ASN A 173 0.52 -22.80 15.44
CA ASN A 173 -0.88 -23.08 15.12
C ASN A 173 -1.55 -21.78 14.69
N ASN A 174 -2.24 -21.80 13.55
CA ASN A 174 -2.97 -20.67 13.00
C ASN A 174 -4.46 -20.66 13.38
N ARG A 175 -4.94 -21.70 14.06
CA ARG A 175 -6.32 -21.77 14.53
C ARG A 175 -6.53 -20.78 15.69
N PRO A 176 -7.56 -19.93 15.64
CA PRO A 176 -7.92 -19.11 16.80
C PRO A 176 -8.35 -20.02 17.95
N VAL A 177 -7.75 -19.83 19.11
CA VAL A 177 -8.02 -20.61 20.32
C VAL A 177 -8.52 -19.69 21.42
N SER A 178 -9.61 -20.09 22.07
CA SER A 178 -10.12 -19.39 23.26
C SER A 178 -9.19 -19.59 24.43
N ASP A 179 -8.74 -20.82 24.67
CA ASP A 179 -7.97 -21.24 25.84
C ASP A 179 -6.63 -21.91 25.45
N LEU A 180 -5.59 -21.68 26.25
CA LEU A 180 -4.26 -22.30 26.06
C LEU A 180 -4.28 -23.84 26.11
N SER A 181 -5.29 -24.44 26.74
CA SER A 181 -5.48 -25.88 26.78
C SER A 181 -5.77 -26.51 25.42
N GLU A 182 -6.27 -25.72 24.46
CA GLU A 182 -6.50 -26.14 23.07
C GLU A 182 -5.19 -26.24 22.25
N LEU A 183 -4.11 -25.61 22.72
CA LEU A 183 -2.77 -25.68 22.12
C LEU A 183 -1.95 -26.88 22.62
N LYS A 184 -2.59 -27.90 23.21
CA LYS A 184 -1.88 -29.03 23.86
C LYS A 184 -1.22 -30.04 22.92
N ASN A 185 -1.36 -29.89 21.61
CA ASN A 185 -0.87 -30.82 20.59
C ASN A 185 0.33 -30.25 19.84
#